data_AF-A0A2K6JNU5-F1
#
_entry.id   AF-A0A2K6JNU5-F1
#
_cell.length_a   1.000
_cell.length_b   1.000
_cell.length_c   1.000
_cell.angle_alpha   90.00
_cell.angle_beta   90.00
_cell.angle_gamma   90.00
#
_symmetry.space_group_name_H-M   'P 1'
#
loop_
_entity.id
_entity.type
_entity.pdbx_description
1 polymer ?
#
loop_
_entity_poly.entity_id
_entity_poly.type
_entity_poly.pdbx_seq_one_letter_code
_entity_poly.pdbx_strand_id
1 'polypeptide(L)'
;MTAVRLSAFLKNAWDKEPVLVVSFVTGGLAIIIAPFSPYFKYSVMINEATPYNYPVPVCDDGNMPDVPSHPQDPQGPSLEWLKKL
;
A
#
# COMPACT_ATOMS: atom_id res chain seq x y z
N MET A 1 17.69 -25.87 20.04
CA MET A 1 17.76 -24.60 20.80
C MET A 1 16.41 -24.45 21.50
N THR A 2 16.35 -24.51 22.83
CA THR A 2 15.08 -24.51 23.60
C THR A 2 14.51 -23.10 23.73
N ALA A 3 13.18 -22.93 23.65
CA ALA A 3 12.49 -21.64 23.73
C ALA A 3 12.87 -20.81 24.98
N VAL A 4 13.21 -21.47 26.08
CA VAL A 4 13.68 -20.87 27.34
C VAL A 4 15.01 -20.12 27.18
N ARG A 5 15.94 -20.63 26.37
CA ARG A 5 17.25 -19.98 26.16
C ARG A 5 17.10 -18.70 25.32
N LEU A 6 16.21 -18.71 24.32
CA LEU A 6 15.96 -17.56 23.47
C LEU A 6 15.26 -16.43 24.25
N SER A 7 14.27 -16.75 25.08
CA SER A 7 13.58 -15.74 25.89
C SER A 7 14.49 -15.10 26.95
N ALA A 8 15.39 -15.87 27.56
CA ALA A 8 16.39 -15.34 28.49
C ALA A 8 17.37 -14.37 27.77
N PHE A 9 17.82 -14.72 26.56
CA PHE A 9 18.67 -13.84 25.76
C PHE A 9 17.98 -12.53 25.41
N LEU A 10 16.73 -12.58 24.93
CA LEU A 10 15.95 -11.39 24.55
C LEU A 10 15.72 -10.45 25.73
N LYS A 11 15.41 -10.97 26.93
CA LYS A 11 15.29 -10.17 28.15
C LYS A 11 16.61 -9.46 28.50
N ASN A 12 17.72 -10.19 28.50
CA ASN A 12 19.03 -9.59 28.78
C ASN A 12 19.44 -8.54 27.72
N ALA A 13 19.14 -8.78 26.44
CA ALA A 13 19.40 -7.81 25.37
C ALA A 13 18.55 -6.54 25.52
N TRP A 14 17.29 -6.69 25.94
CA TRP A 14 16.41 -5.56 26.25
C TRP A 14 16.93 -4.72 27.41
N ASP A 15 17.42 -5.34 28.48
CA ASP A 15 17.93 -4.64 29.66
C ASP A 15 19.26 -3.91 29.40
N LYS A 16 20.10 -4.44 28.49
CA LYS A 16 21.44 -3.91 28.22
C LYS A 16 21.50 -2.96 27.03
N GLU A 17 20.82 -3.30 25.94
CA GLU A 17 20.89 -2.57 24.67
C GLU A 17 19.48 -2.32 24.10
N PRO A 18 18.59 -1.63 24.85
CA PRO A 18 17.20 -1.46 24.46
C PRO A 18 17.04 -0.75 23.11
N VAL A 19 17.92 0.21 22.81
CA VAL A 19 17.91 0.96 21.54
C VAL A 19 18.11 0.03 20.35
N LEU A 20 19.06 -0.92 20.45
CA LEU A 20 19.29 -1.89 19.38
C LEU A 20 18.11 -2.83 19.23
N VAL A 21 17.57 -3.35 20.33
CA VAL A 21 16.40 -4.24 20.27
C VAL A 21 15.20 -3.56 19.62
N VAL A 22 14.90 -2.31 20.00
CA VAL A 22 13.81 -1.53 19.38
C VAL A 22 14.10 -1.30 17.89
N SER A 23 15.33 -0.96 17.51
CA SER A 23 15.66 -0.73 16.09
C SER A 23 15.41 -1.96 15.22
N PHE A 24 15.79 -3.16 15.69
CA PHE A 24 15.54 -4.41 14.96
C PHE A 24 14.06 -4.77 14.92
N VAL A 25 13.32 -4.55 16.01
CA VAL A 25 11.87 -4.80 16.03
C VAL A 25 11.15 -3.87 15.06
N THR A 26 11.44 -2.57 15.09
CA THR A 26 10.79 -1.60 14.19
C THR A 26 11.19 -1.84 12.73
N GLY A 27 12.47 -2.07 12.45
CA GLY A 27 12.94 -2.35 11.10
C GLY A 27 12.38 -3.67 10.54
N GLY A 28 12.36 -4.73 11.36
CA GLY A 28 11.77 -6.00 10.98
C GLY A 28 10.28 -5.89 10.73
N LEU A 29 9.55 -5.16 11.59
CA LEU A 29 8.13 -4.93 11.43
C LEU A 29 7.81 -4.12 10.17
N ALA A 30 8.61 -3.10 9.84
CA ALA A 30 8.44 -2.30 8.62
C ALA A 30 8.52 -3.15 7.34
N ILE A 31 9.42 -4.15 7.30
CA ILE A 31 9.56 -5.08 6.18
C ILE A 31 8.36 -6.03 6.11
N ILE A 32 7.89 -6.51 7.26
CA ILE A 32 6.83 -7.52 7.34
C ILE A 32 5.44 -6.90 7.12
N ILE A 33 5.14 -5.70 7.61
CA ILE A 33 3.78 -5.14 7.53
C ILE A 33 3.30 -4.95 6.09
N ALA A 34 4.17 -4.52 5.18
CA ALA A 34 3.77 -4.15 3.82
C ALA A 34 3.07 -5.29 3.05
N PRO A 35 3.62 -6.51 2.93
CA PRO A 35 2.95 -7.61 2.21
C PRO A 35 1.72 -8.18 2.93
N PHE A 36 1.58 -7.97 4.25
CA PHE A 36 0.44 -8.47 5.03
C PHE A 36 -0.70 -7.44 5.16
N SER A 37 -0.45 -6.17 4.82
CA SER A 37 -1.46 -5.12 4.95
C SER A 37 -2.47 -5.18 3.80
N PRO A 38 -3.78 -5.35 4.09
CA PRO A 38 -4.81 -5.27 3.05
C PRO A 38 -4.94 -3.86 2.45
N TYR A 39 -4.40 -2.84 3.14
CA TYR A 39 -4.48 -1.45 2.71
C TYR A 39 -3.38 -1.03 1.73
N PHE A 40 -2.32 -1.83 1.58
CA PHE A 40 -1.19 -1.47 0.71
C PHE A 40 -1.63 -1.22 -0.75
N LYS A 41 -2.63 -1.97 -1.22
CA LYS A 41 -3.23 -1.80 -2.55
C LYS A 41 -3.79 -0.38 -2.78
N TYR A 42 -4.44 0.21 -1.78
CA TYR A 42 -5.04 1.54 -1.92
C TYR A 42 -4.00 2.62 -2.10
N SER A 43 -2.83 2.51 -1.47
CA SER A 43 -1.72 3.45 -1.68
C SER A 43 -1.28 3.48 -3.15
N VAL A 44 -1.23 2.31 -3.82
CA VAL A 44 -0.92 2.22 -5.25
C VAL A 44 -2.05 2.82 -6.09
N MET A 45 -3.29 2.44 -5.81
CA MET A 45 -4.47 2.94 -6.55
C MET A 45 -4.62 4.47 -6.45
N ILE A 46 -4.31 5.08 -5.30
CA ILE A 46 -4.34 6.54 -5.12
C ILE A 46 -3.29 7.23 -6.00
N ASN A 47 -2.08 6.66 -6.06
CA ASN A 47 -1.00 7.22 -6.87
C ASN A 47 -1.34 7.15 -8.38
N GLU A 48 -1.94 6.06 -8.83
CA GLU A 48 -2.38 5.91 -10.23
C GLU A 48 -3.56 6.82 -10.58
N ALA A 49 -4.48 7.01 -9.63
CA ALA A 49 -5.66 7.85 -9.82
C ALA A 49 -5.36 9.36 -9.83
N THR A 50 -4.14 9.78 -9.44
CA THR A 50 -3.76 11.19 -9.38
C THR A 50 -3.23 11.67 -10.74
N PRO A 51 -3.98 12.53 -11.47
CA PRO A 51 -3.57 12.94 -12.81
C PRO A 51 -2.54 14.08 -12.73
N TYR A 52 -1.25 13.75 -12.81
CA TYR A 52 -0.19 14.75 -12.92
C TYR A 52 -0.06 15.34 -14.34
N ASN A 53 -0.44 14.56 -15.34
CA ASN A 53 -0.47 14.96 -16.73
C ASN A 53 -1.92 15.13 -17.20
N TYR A 54 -2.13 16.00 -18.18
CA TYR A 54 -3.43 16.16 -18.80
C TYR A 54 -3.81 14.89 -19.60
N PRO A 55 -4.99 14.26 -19.34
CA PRO A 55 -5.43 13.09 -20.09
C PRO A 55 -5.87 13.51 -21.50
N VAL A 56 -5.15 13.05 -22.52
CA VAL A 56 -5.46 13.35 -23.92
C VAL A 56 -6.56 12.39 -24.42
N PRO A 57 -7.69 12.90 -24.95
CA PRO A 57 -8.73 12.06 -25.52
C PRO A 57 -8.24 11.21 -26.69
N VAL A 58 -8.75 9.99 -26.79
CA VAL A 58 -8.46 9.07 -27.90
C VAL A 58 -9.36 9.42 -29.08
N CYS A 59 -8.84 9.24 -30.30
CA CYS A 59 -9.64 9.37 -31.51
C CYS A 59 -10.60 8.18 -31.62
N ASP A 60 -11.90 8.45 -31.71
CA ASP A 60 -12.92 7.41 -31.85
C ASP A 60 -12.86 6.74 -33.23
N ASP A 61 -12.81 5.40 -33.25
CA ASP A 61 -12.85 4.57 -34.46
C ASP A 61 -14.21 3.89 -34.67
N GLY A 62 -15.18 4.18 -33.80
CA GLY A 62 -16.54 3.62 -33.81
C GLY A 62 -16.69 2.30 -33.06
N ASN A 63 -15.64 1.77 -32.42
CA ASN A 63 -15.67 0.50 -31.70
C ASN A 63 -14.91 0.54 -30.36
N MET A 64 -15.18 1.57 -29.54
CA MET A 64 -14.58 1.74 -28.20
C MET A 64 -15.62 1.73 -27.07
N PRO A 65 -16.25 0.58 -26.74
CA PRO A 65 -17.32 0.53 -25.72
C PRO A 65 -16.86 0.86 -24.30
N ASP A 66 -15.56 0.70 -24.01
CA ASP A 66 -14.97 0.94 -22.68
C ASP A 66 -14.47 2.39 -22.49
N VAL A 67 -14.44 3.21 -23.56
CA VAL A 67 -13.95 4.59 -23.50
C VAL A 67 -15.14 5.54 -23.31
N PRO A 68 -15.18 6.33 -22.22
CA PRO A 68 -16.26 7.28 -22.00
C PRO A 68 -16.18 8.45 -22.99
N SER A 69 -17.33 8.89 -23.50
CA SER A 69 -17.43 10.08 -24.36
C SER A 69 -17.43 11.38 -23.54
N HIS A 70 -17.86 11.31 -22.28
CA HIS A 70 -17.94 12.42 -21.35
C HIS A 70 -17.45 12.01 -19.94
N PRO A 71 -16.85 12.92 -19.15
CA PRO A 71 -16.33 12.59 -17.82
C PRO A 71 -17.34 12.03 -16.81
N GLN A 72 -18.64 12.25 -17.05
CA GLN A 72 -19.73 11.76 -16.19
C GLN A 72 -20.31 10.42 -16.64
N ASP A 73 -19.83 9.87 -17.76
CA ASP A 73 -20.30 8.58 -18.25
C ASP A 73 -19.85 7.44 -17.32
N PRO A 74 -20.69 6.41 -17.14
CA PRO A 74 -20.43 5.35 -16.18
C PRO A 74 -19.30 4.39 -16.59
N GLN A 75 -18.78 4.48 -17.82
CA GLN A 75 -17.73 3.58 -18.32
C GLN A 75 -16.35 3.87 -17.71
N GLY A 76 -16.11 5.11 -17.27
CA GLY A 76 -14.82 5.51 -16.70
C GLY A 76 -14.53 4.92 -15.31
N PRO A 77 -13.25 4.82 -14.92
CA PRO A 77 -12.88 4.35 -13.59
C PRO A 77 -13.35 5.35 -12.51
N SER A 78 -14.34 4.96 -11.71
CA SER A 78 -14.87 5.81 -10.64
C SER A 78 -14.01 5.78 -9.37
N LEU A 79 -13.94 6.92 -8.67
CA LEU A 79 -13.23 7.07 -7.39
C LEU A 79 -14.15 6.91 -6.17
N GLU A 80 -15.29 6.23 -6.31
CA GLU A 80 -16.23 6.01 -5.20
C GLU A 80 -15.64 5.18 -4.07
N TRP A 81 -14.68 4.28 -4.37
CA TRP A 81 -13.93 3.55 -3.35
C TRP A 81 -13.05 4.48 -2.51
N LEU A 82 -12.45 5.50 -3.12
CA LEU A 82 -11.57 6.45 -2.44
C LEU A 82 -12.38 7.40 -1.53
N LYS A 83 -13.58 7.79 -1.96
CA LYS A 83 -14.50 8.61 -1.13
C LYS A 83 -15.02 7.87 0.11
N LYS A 84 -14.98 6.53 0.08
CA LYS A 84 -15.49 5.66 1.15
C LYS A 84 -14.38 5.06 2.02
N LEU A 85 -13.12 5.32 1.67
CA LEU A 85 -11.95 4.89 2.43
C LEU A 85 -11.86 5.67 3.75
#